data_AF-A0A371LIW1-F1
#
_entry.id   AF-A0A371LIW1-F1
#
_cell.length_a   1.000
_cell.length_b   1.000
_cell.length_c   1.000
_cell.angle_alpha   90.00
_cell.angle_beta   90.00
_cell.angle_gamma   90.00
#
_symmetry.space_group_name_H-M   'P 1'
#
loop_
_entity.id
_entity.type
_entity.pdbx_description
1 polymer ?
#
loop_
_entity_poly.entity_id
_entity_poly.type
_entity_poly.pdbx_seq_one_letter_code
_entity_poly.pdbx_strand_id
1 'polypeptide(L)'
;MQTDQQRRVELWIRPIRDGLGEEHQTLVVRLERLADEGLVDDVCVRTWGREVDVESDTAPTKRDAVVRERLAECRLWARTEGVALPTLDERATVGSGRMGPEHDAVVLPPTLGIVFRDDEIEAVYPHERDDGTRTLADWVETAESFLGIDREHVEV
;
A
#
# COMPACT_ATOMS: atom_id res chain seq x y z
N MET A 1 -20.03 25.37 -5.10
CA MET A 1 -18.83 24.92 -4.38
C MET A 1 -18.53 23.55 -4.94
N GLN A 2 -17.60 23.49 -5.89
CA GLN A 2 -17.19 22.22 -6.48
C GLN A 2 -16.27 21.61 -5.42
N THR A 3 -16.75 20.60 -4.71
CA THR A 3 -15.90 19.80 -3.83
C THR A 3 -14.99 19.01 -4.76
N ASP A 4 -13.84 19.59 -5.08
CA ASP A 4 -12.75 18.85 -5.69
C ASP A 4 -12.31 17.84 -4.62
N GLN A 5 -12.80 16.60 -4.76
CA GLN A 5 -12.51 15.52 -3.82
C GLN A 5 -11.04 15.17 -3.99
N GLN A 6 -10.21 15.47 -2.99
CA GLN A 6 -8.76 15.33 -3.11
C GLN A 6 -8.38 13.86 -3.11
N ARG A 7 -7.64 13.39 -4.10
CA ARG A 7 -7.13 12.01 -4.14
C ARG A 7 -5.68 11.97 -3.69
N ARG A 8 -5.38 11.14 -2.70
CA ARG A 8 -4.00 10.88 -2.27
C ARG A 8 -3.67 9.40 -2.43
N VAL A 9 -2.47 9.08 -2.88
CA VAL A 9 -1.99 7.70 -2.93
C VAL A 9 -0.88 7.50 -1.91
N GLU A 10 -1.05 6.53 -1.00
CA GLU A 10 0.06 6.02 -0.19
C GLU A 10 0.56 4.70 -0.76
N LEU A 11 1.87 4.61 -0.97
CA LEU A 11 2.53 3.39 -1.43
C LEU A 11 3.52 2.91 -0.36
N TRP A 12 3.21 1.79 0.26
CA TRP A 12 4.06 1.14 1.26
C TRP A 12 4.85 0.00 0.63
N ILE A 13 6.19 0.06 0.74
CA ILE A 13 7.09 -0.90 0.10
C ILE A 13 8.02 -1.53 1.13
N ARG A 14 8.19 -2.85 1.06
CA ARG A 14 9.30 -3.54 1.72
C ARG A 14 10.54 -3.42 0.81
N PRO A 15 11.57 -2.66 1.20
CA PRO A 15 12.74 -2.49 0.37
C PRO A 15 13.51 -3.81 0.22
N ILE A 16 14.09 -4.00 -0.96
CA ILE A 16 15.11 -5.03 -1.21
C ILE A 16 16.50 -4.46 -0.84
N ARG A 17 17.52 -5.32 -0.85
CA ARG A 17 18.89 -4.94 -0.45
C ARG A 17 19.42 -3.72 -1.21
N ASP A 18 19.08 -3.61 -2.49
CA ASP A 18 19.56 -2.58 -3.41
C ASP A 18 18.55 -1.43 -3.61
N GLY A 19 17.53 -1.30 -2.76
CA GLY A 19 16.54 -0.21 -2.80
C GLY A 19 15.11 -0.70 -3.00
N LEU A 20 14.33 -0.03 -3.85
CA LEU A 20 12.91 -0.38 -4.10
C LEU A 20 12.75 -1.49 -5.16
N GLY A 21 13.74 -1.73 -6.01
CA GLY A 21 13.59 -2.59 -7.20
C GLY A 21 12.93 -1.84 -8.37
N GLU A 22 13.18 -2.31 -9.59
CA GLU A 22 12.79 -1.62 -10.83
C GLU A 22 11.28 -1.44 -10.95
N GLU A 23 10.50 -2.49 -10.63
CA GLU A 23 9.03 -2.45 -10.72
C GLU A 23 8.40 -1.37 -9.83
N HIS A 24 8.89 -1.24 -8.59
CA HIS A 24 8.43 -0.20 -7.68
C HIS A 24 8.86 1.20 -8.10
N GLN A 25 10.07 1.36 -8.65
CA GLN A 25 10.53 2.65 -9.17
C GLN A 25 9.66 3.10 -10.34
N THR A 26 9.37 2.21 -11.29
CA THR A 26 8.45 2.50 -12.40
C THR A 26 7.06 2.87 -11.90
N LEU A 27 6.54 2.16 -10.89
CA LEU A 27 5.23 2.46 -10.32
C LEU A 27 5.20 3.85 -9.64
N VAL A 28 6.25 4.21 -8.90
CA VAL A 28 6.38 5.54 -8.29
C VAL A 28 6.39 6.63 -9.36
N VAL A 29 7.21 6.50 -10.41
CA VAL A 29 7.26 7.48 -11.51
C VAL A 29 5.89 7.68 -12.17
N ARG A 30 5.14 6.60 -12.37
CA ARG A 30 3.78 6.69 -12.95
C ARG A 30 2.80 7.37 -12.00
N LEU A 31 2.86 7.11 -10.69
CA LEU A 31 2.05 7.79 -9.70
C LEU A 31 2.36 9.29 -9.62
N GLU A 32 3.64 9.67 -9.61
CA GLU A 32 4.06 11.08 -9.64
C GLU A 32 3.52 11.79 -10.89
N ARG A 33 3.54 11.11 -12.06
CA ARG A 33 2.93 11.66 -13.27
C ARG A 33 1.43 11.90 -13.13
N LEU A 34 0.69 11.01 -12.47
CA LEU A 34 -0.73 11.24 -12.18
C LEU A 34 -0.94 12.45 -11.27
N ALA A 35 0.04 12.75 -10.40
CA ALA A 35 0.01 13.93 -9.57
C ALA A 35 0.30 15.22 -10.35
N ASP A 36 1.31 15.20 -11.22
CA ASP A 36 1.64 16.31 -12.12
C ASP A 36 0.46 16.69 -13.04
N GLU A 37 -0.32 15.70 -13.47
CA GLU A 37 -1.52 15.90 -14.31
C GLU A 37 -2.77 16.28 -13.50
N GLY A 38 -2.67 16.35 -12.17
CA GLY A 38 -3.75 16.78 -11.28
C GLY A 38 -4.87 15.77 -11.07
N LEU A 39 -4.67 14.49 -11.42
CA LEU A 39 -5.63 13.42 -11.12
C LEU A 39 -5.48 12.90 -9.68
N VAL A 40 -4.27 13.01 -9.15
CA VAL A 40 -3.90 12.73 -7.76
C VAL A 40 -3.34 14.02 -7.19
N ASP A 41 -3.73 14.40 -5.98
CA ASP A 41 -3.24 15.62 -5.32
C ASP A 41 -1.89 15.39 -4.64
N ASP A 42 -1.64 14.16 -4.16
CA ASP A 42 -0.42 13.82 -3.42
C ASP A 42 -0.06 12.33 -3.52
N VAL A 43 1.24 12.05 -3.61
CA VAL A 43 1.80 10.69 -3.59
C VAL A 43 2.79 10.56 -2.44
N CYS A 44 2.52 9.62 -1.55
CA CYS A 44 3.30 9.37 -0.34
C CYS A 44 3.94 7.97 -0.39
N VAL A 45 5.22 7.90 -0.71
CA VAL A 45 5.98 6.64 -0.69
C VAL A 45 6.59 6.39 0.69
N ARG A 46 6.26 5.25 1.29
CA ARG A 46 6.72 4.83 2.62
C ARG A 46 7.38 3.46 2.53
N THR A 47 8.31 3.18 3.43
CA THR A 47 8.91 1.86 3.56
C THR A 47 8.57 1.23 4.90
N TRP A 48 8.57 -0.10 4.97
CA TRP A 48 8.46 -0.86 6.21
C TRP A 48 9.38 -2.08 6.25
N GLY A 49 9.49 -2.69 7.43
CA GLY A 49 10.26 -3.91 7.64
C GLY A 49 9.56 -5.15 7.10
N ARG A 50 10.10 -6.31 7.48
CA ARG A 50 9.48 -7.60 7.14
C ARG A 50 8.20 -7.84 7.94
N GLU A 51 8.28 -7.59 9.22
CA GLU A 51 7.26 -7.98 10.17
C GLU A 51 6.99 -6.79 11.09
N VAL A 52 5.76 -6.75 11.59
CA VAL A 52 5.41 -5.88 12.71
C VAL A 52 4.83 -6.77 13.80
N ASP A 53 5.41 -6.69 14.99
CA ASP A 53 4.80 -7.27 16.19
C ASP A 53 3.38 -6.70 16.31
N VAL A 54 2.40 -7.51 16.68
CA VAL A 54 1.03 -7.05 16.94
C VAL A 54 0.50 -7.46 18.31
N GLU A 55 1.24 -8.27 19.07
CA GLU A 55 0.84 -8.75 20.39
C GLU A 55 1.19 -7.78 21.51
N SER A 56 2.23 -6.97 21.35
CA SER A 56 2.63 -6.01 22.37
C SER A 56 1.57 -4.92 22.53
N ASP A 57 1.09 -4.70 23.75
CA ASP A 57 0.07 -3.69 24.11
C ASP A 57 0.47 -2.28 23.63
N THR A 58 1.78 -2.02 23.55
CA THR A 58 2.36 -0.82 22.95
C THR A 58 3.26 -1.19 21.79
N ALA A 59 3.13 -0.46 20.67
CA ALA A 59 4.06 -0.61 19.57
C ALA A 59 5.49 -0.20 20.01
N PRO A 60 6.52 -1.02 19.73
CA PRO A 60 7.87 -0.79 20.23
C PRO A 60 8.49 0.49 19.66
N THR A 61 8.02 0.95 18.50
CA THR A 61 8.42 2.23 17.91
C THR A 61 7.22 3.02 17.39
N LYS A 62 7.40 4.35 17.25
CA LYS A 62 6.39 5.22 16.58
C LYS A 62 6.09 4.76 15.16
N ARG A 63 7.09 4.21 14.46
CA ARG A 63 6.91 3.67 13.10
C ARG A 63 5.98 2.47 13.12
N ASP A 64 6.16 1.56 14.08
CA ASP A 64 5.32 0.38 14.20
C ASP A 64 3.88 0.74 14.60
N ALA A 65 3.70 1.79 15.41
CA ALA A 65 2.37 2.31 15.73
C ALA A 65 1.62 2.76 14.47
N VAL A 66 2.27 3.55 13.61
CA VAL A 66 1.69 4.03 12.35
C VAL A 66 1.39 2.85 11.40
N VAL A 67 2.29 1.87 11.30
CA VAL A 67 2.04 0.68 10.47
C VAL A 67 0.84 -0.11 11.00
N ARG A 68 0.74 -0.35 12.31
CA ARG A 68 -0.40 -1.06 12.92
C ARG A 68 -1.72 -0.34 12.69
N GLU A 69 -1.74 0.98 12.89
CA GLU A 69 -2.91 1.83 12.64
C GLU A 69 -3.36 1.70 11.17
N ARG A 70 -2.41 1.86 10.23
CA ARG A 70 -2.72 1.76 8.81
C ARG A 70 -3.22 0.37 8.40
N LEU A 71 -2.65 -0.69 8.96
CA LEU A 71 -3.15 -2.06 8.75
C LEU A 71 -4.56 -2.25 9.30
N ALA A 72 -4.89 -1.64 10.44
CA ALA A 72 -6.23 -1.72 11.01
C ALA A 72 -7.27 -1.02 10.12
N GLU A 73 -6.94 0.15 9.58
CA GLU A 73 -7.79 0.88 8.62
C GLU A 73 -8.01 0.10 7.33
N CYS A 74 -6.95 -0.51 6.78
CA CYS A 74 -7.07 -1.35 5.57
C CYS A 74 -7.97 -2.57 5.79
N ARG A 75 -7.84 -3.24 6.94
CA ARG A 75 -8.72 -4.36 7.31
C ARG A 75 -10.16 -3.91 7.54
N LEU A 76 -10.37 -2.70 8.07
CA LEU A 76 -11.71 -2.14 8.23
C LEU A 76 -12.34 -1.88 6.85
N TRP A 77 -11.62 -1.21 5.95
CA TRP A 77 -12.03 -1.01 4.57
C TRP A 77 -12.40 -2.33 3.89
N ALA A 78 -11.54 -3.35 3.99
CA ALA A 78 -11.78 -4.64 3.35
C ALA A 78 -13.07 -5.32 3.83
N ARG A 79 -13.35 -5.24 5.14
CA ARG A 79 -14.61 -5.75 5.72
C ARG A 79 -15.83 -4.97 5.24
N THR A 80 -15.71 -3.65 5.14
CA THR A 80 -16.79 -2.77 4.65
C THR A 80 -17.10 -3.04 3.18
N GLU A 81 -16.08 -3.21 2.35
CA GLU A 81 -16.20 -3.45 0.91
C GLU A 81 -16.47 -4.93 0.56
N GLY A 82 -16.37 -5.84 1.53
CA GLY A 82 -16.57 -7.28 1.31
C GLY A 82 -15.48 -7.91 0.44
N VAL A 83 -14.25 -7.41 0.51
CA VAL A 83 -13.11 -7.90 -0.28
C VAL A 83 -12.08 -8.60 0.59
N ALA A 84 -11.25 -9.46 0.00
CA ALA A 84 -10.11 -10.06 0.69
C ALA A 84 -8.83 -9.26 0.44
N LEU A 85 -7.97 -9.21 1.46
CA LEU A 85 -6.62 -8.65 1.39
C LEU A 85 -5.61 -9.77 1.64
N PRO A 86 -5.35 -10.65 0.65
CA PRO A 86 -4.54 -11.86 0.86
C PRO A 86 -3.13 -11.55 1.37
N THR A 87 -2.61 -10.38 1.01
CA THR A 87 -1.31 -9.85 1.43
C THR A 87 -1.25 -9.46 2.91
N LEU A 88 -2.38 -9.30 3.60
CA LEU A 88 -2.45 -8.95 5.01
C LEU A 88 -2.87 -10.12 5.92
N ASP A 89 -3.12 -11.30 5.36
CA ASP A 89 -3.58 -12.46 6.14
C ASP A 89 -2.43 -13.36 6.62
N GLU A 90 -1.20 -13.13 6.13
CA GLU A 90 -0.02 -13.89 6.54
C GLU A 90 0.42 -13.51 7.96
N ARG A 91 0.48 -14.52 8.84
CA ARG A 91 1.00 -14.43 10.21
C ARG A 91 2.27 -15.26 10.33
N ALA A 92 3.22 -14.79 11.11
CA ALA A 92 4.44 -15.51 11.43
C ALA A 92 4.63 -15.57 12.95
N THR A 93 5.03 -16.73 13.45
CA THR A 93 5.53 -16.89 14.81
C THR A 93 7.03 -16.60 14.81
N VAL A 94 7.45 -15.56 15.54
CA VAL A 94 8.81 -15.05 15.55
C VAL A 94 9.47 -15.36 16.89
N GLY A 95 10.65 -15.98 16.84
CA GLY A 95 11.45 -16.23 18.03
C GLY A 95 12.10 -14.95 18.57
N SER A 96 11.93 -14.65 19.85
CA SER A 96 12.60 -13.53 20.52
C SER A 96 14.08 -13.88 20.82
N GLY A 97 14.95 -13.85 19.81
CA GLY A 97 16.37 -14.18 19.97
C GLY A 97 16.62 -15.62 20.43
N ARG A 98 17.80 -15.91 21.01
CA ARG A 98 18.25 -17.29 21.29
C ARG A 98 17.48 -18.02 22.40
N MET A 99 16.76 -17.30 23.26
CA MET A 99 16.13 -17.83 24.49
C MET A 99 14.83 -17.12 24.90
N GLY A 100 14.29 -16.20 24.09
CA GLY A 100 13.05 -15.50 24.42
C GLY A 100 11.81 -16.25 23.90
N PRO A 101 10.63 -16.00 24.48
CA PRO A 101 9.39 -16.63 24.03
C PRO A 101 9.08 -16.24 22.59
N GLU A 102 8.48 -17.17 21.87
CA GLU A 102 7.89 -16.90 20.56
C GLU A 102 6.74 -15.89 20.72
N HIS A 103 6.58 -15.00 19.74
CA HIS A 103 5.47 -14.06 19.64
C HIS A 103 4.92 -14.04 18.22
N ASP A 104 3.65 -13.72 18.07
CA ASP A 104 2.97 -13.60 16.80
C ASP A 104 3.21 -12.20 16.18
N ALA A 105 3.66 -12.21 14.94
CA ALA A 105 3.85 -11.03 14.12
C ALA A 105 2.97 -11.11 12.86
N VAL A 106 2.59 -9.93 12.35
CA VAL A 106 2.02 -9.82 11.00
C VAL A 106 3.17 -9.70 10.02
N VAL A 107 3.15 -10.55 8.99
CA VAL A 107 4.08 -10.41 7.87
C VAL A 107 3.56 -9.28 7.00
N LEU A 108 4.35 -8.20 6.91
CA LEU A 108 3.98 -7.05 6.09
C LEU A 108 4.17 -7.38 4.62
N PRO A 109 3.25 -7.03 3.71
CA PRO A 109 3.44 -7.41 2.33
C PRO A 109 4.61 -6.69 1.67
N PRO A 110 5.13 -7.22 0.55
CA PRO A 110 6.17 -6.54 -0.21
C PRO A 110 5.70 -5.16 -0.70
N THR A 111 4.40 -5.03 -0.99
CA THR A 111 3.79 -3.80 -1.50
C THR A 111 2.37 -3.69 -0.97
N LEU A 112 1.96 -2.49 -0.57
CA LEU A 112 0.57 -2.13 -0.30
C LEU A 112 0.30 -0.73 -0.86
N GLY A 113 -0.68 -0.62 -1.76
CA GLY A 113 -1.16 0.64 -2.29
C GLY A 113 -2.46 1.04 -1.61
N ILE A 114 -2.60 2.30 -1.25
CA ILE A 114 -3.83 2.83 -0.64
C ILE A 114 -4.19 4.11 -1.35
N VAL A 115 -5.37 4.13 -1.96
CA VAL A 115 -5.94 5.33 -2.56
C VAL A 115 -6.92 5.91 -1.56
N PHE A 116 -6.71 7.17 -1.21
CA PHE A 116 -7.59 7.97 -0.39
C PHE A 116 -8.40 8.88 -1.27
N ARG A 117 -9.63 9.13 -0.85
CA ARG A 117 -10.42 10.26 -1.28
C ARG A 117 -10.75 11.10 -0.07
N ASP A 118 -10.28 12.33 -0.08
CA ASP A 118 -10.16 13.20 1.08
C ASP A 118 -9.39 12.47 2.20
N ASP A 119 -10.02 12.18 3.34
CA ASP A 119 -9.42 11.45 4.46
C ASP A 119 -9.91 10.00 4.58
N GLU A 120 -10.73 9.51 3.63
CA GLU A 120 -11.27 8.16 3.64
C GLU A 120 -10.54 7.25 2.65
N ILE A 121 -10.35 5.98 3.03
CA ILE A 121 -9.79 4.99 2.11
C ILE A 121 -10.83 4.70 1.01
N GLU A 122 -10.49 5.06 -0.23
CA GLU A 122 -11.25 4.70 -1.42
C GLU A 122 -10.96 3.24 -1.81
N ALA A 123 -9.68 2.86 -1.85
CA ALA A 123 -9.26 1.52 -2.23
C ALA A 123 -7.93 1.09 -1.60
N VAL A 124 -7.80 -0.20 -1.29
CA VAL A 124 -6.52 -0.83 -0.89
C VAL A 124 -6.12 -1.86 -1.93
N TYR A 125 -4.83 -1.96 -2.25
CA TYR A 125 -4.28 -2.87 -3.24
C TYR A 125 -3.04 -3.63 -2.71
N PRO A 126 -2.86 -4.90 -3.10
CA PRO A 126 -3.81 -5.69 -3.88
C PRO A 126 -5.00 -6.14 -3.02
N HIS A 127 -6.16 -6.27 -3.66
CA HIS A 127 -7.35 -6.89 -3.05
C HIS A 127 -7.97 -7.89 -4.02
N GLU A 128 -8.73 -8.84 -3.50
CA GLU A 128 -9.43 -9.84 -4.30
C GLU A 128 -10.94 -9.65 -4.20
N ARG A 129 -11.59 -9.72 -5.36
CA ARG A 129 -13.05 -9.84 -5.54
C ARG A 129 -13.36 -11.09 -6.36
N ASP A 130 -14.64 -11.40 -6.52
CA ASP A 130 -15.09 -12.56 -7.33
C ASP A 130 -14.54 -12.54 -8.77
N ASP A 131 -14.23 -11.37 -9.32
CA ASP A 131 -13.68 -11.16 -10.66
C ASP A 131 -12.14 -11.23 -10.74
N GLY A 132 -11.45 -11.46 -9.61
CA GLY A 132 -10.01 -11.66 -9.54
C GLY A 132 -9.29 -10.63 -8.65
N THR A 133 -7.96 -10.64 -8.75
CA THR A 133 -7.07 -9.73 -8.01
C THR A 133 -7.00 -8.39 -8.72
N ARG A 134 -7.17 -7.30 -7.96
CA ARG A 134 -6.94 -5.92 -8.40
C ARG A 134 -5.65 -5.41 -7.77
N THR A 135 -4.78 -4.80 -8.58
CA THR A 135 -3.49 -4.26 -8.13
C THR A 135 -3.43 -2.74 -8.28
N LEU A 136 -2.48 -2.09 -7.60
CA LEU A 136 -2.28 -0.65 -7.76
C LEU A 136 -1.83 -0.32 -9.19
N ALA A 137 -1.10 -1.21 -9.84
CA ALA A 137 -0.68 -1.05 -11.23
C ALA A 137 -1.88 -1.02 -12.20
N ASP A 138 -2.91 -1.85 -11.96
CA ASP A 138 -4.15 -1.83 -12.76
C ASP A 138 -4.91 -0.51 -12.59
N TRP A 139 -4.95 0.01 -11.35
CA TRP A 139 -5.57 1.31 -11.06
C TRP A 139 -4.82 2.45 -11.75
N VAL A 140 -3.49 2.45 -11.70
CA VAL A 140 -2.65 3.44 -12.41
C VAL A 140 -2.85 3.35 -13.92
N GLU A 141 -2.90 2.15 -14.50
CA GLU A 141 -3.15 1.97 -15.94
C GLU A 141 -4.53 2.51 -16.35
N THR A 142 -5.55 2.26 -15.52
CA THR A 142 -6.90 2.79 -15.74
C THR A 142 -6.92 4.33 -15.66
N ALA A 143 -6.19 4.90 -14.70
CA ALA A 143 -6.05 6.33 -14.50
C ALA A 143 -5.32 7.03 -15.67
N GLU A 144 -4.20 6.46 -16.12
CA GLU A 144 -3.46 6.93 -17.29
C GLU A 144 -4.33 6.88 -18.56
N SER A 145 -5.05 5.77 -18.76
CA SER A 145 -5.97 5.64 -19.90
C SER A 145 -7.10 6.68 -19.85
N PHE A 146 -7.63 6.99 -18.67
CA PHE A 146 -8.63 8.05 -18.50
C PHE A 146 -8.09 9.44 -18.88
N LEU A 147 -6.82 9.71 -18.60
CA LEU A 147 -6.14 10.96 -18.99
C LEU A 147 -5.74 10.99 -20.48
N GLY A 148 -5.93 9.90 -21.22
CA GLY A 148 -5.42 9.79 -22.59
C GLY A 148 -3.88 9.73 -22.64
N ILE A 149 -3.25 9.30 -21.55
CA ILE A 149 -1.83 9.01 -21.51
C ILE A 149 -1.64 7.64 -22.17
N ASP A 150 -1.48 7.64 -23.49
CA ASP A 150 -1.04 6.46 -24.20
C ASP A 150 0.43 6.15 -23.85
N ARG A 151 0.78 4.86 -23.77
CA ARG A 151 2.16 4.34 -23.65
C ARG A 151 2.96 4.63 -24.94
N GLU A 152 3.00 5.87 -25.42
CA GLU A 152 3.84 6.21 -26.56
C GLU A 152 5.27 6.50 -26.07
N HIS A 153 6.13 5.50 -26.29
CA HIS A 153 7.60 5.55 -26.38
C HIS A 153 8.35 6.53 -25.45
N VAL A 154 8.92 5.98 -24.37
CA VAL A 154 10.21 6.51 -23.89
C VAL A 154 11.27 5.91 -24.81
N GLU A 155 11.69 6.65 -25.84
CA GLU A 155 12.96 6.36 -26.51
C GLU A 155 14.08 6.57 -25.49
N VAL A 156 14.86 5.50 -25.24
CA VAL A 156 16.08 5.52 -24.43
C VAL A 156 17.27 5.87 -25.32
#